data_AF-A0A0B7C204-F1
#
_entry.id   AF-A0A0B7C204-F1
#
_cell.length_a   1.000
_cell.length_b   1.000
_cell.length_c   1.000
_cell.angle_alpha   90.00
_cell.angle_beta   90.00
_cell.angle_gamma   90.00
#
_symmetry.space_group_name_H-M   'P 1'
#
loop_
_entity.id
_entity.type
_entity.pdbx_description
1 polymer ?
#
loop_
_entity_poly.entity_id
_entity_poly.type
_entity_poly.pdbx_seq_one_letter_code
_entity_poly.pdbx_strand_id
1 'polypeptide(L)'
;LQSDWSTDVLSNLNNAYYVTWGARSESGVPVFGAGAPLPPFGKPLGKLSENDLKSVVEKGIRIYSRESREVDILIFREVLENMARVDRVLTKPGGSLLMAGRSGVGRRTAVSVVANMHQMKIFSPKVSRGFGLKQFKNDLKTVMQLAGIEGEQ
;
A
#
# COMPACT_ATOMS: atom_id res chain seq x y z
N LEU A 1 -6.01 24.48 -26.95
CA LEU A 1 -5.73 24.98 -25.59
C LEU A 1 -5.78 23.84 -24.54
N GLN A 2 -5.35 22.63 -24.89
CA GLN A 2 -5.23 21.49 -23.97
C GLN A 2 -3.90 20.79 -24.27
N SER A 3 -2.81 21.48 -23.94
CA SER A 3 -1.45 20.96 -24.04
C SER A 3 -0.92 20.70 -22.63
N ASP A 4 -0.60 19.43 -22.37
CA ASP A 4 0.61 19.02 -21.66
C ASP A 4 0.71 19.34 -20.17
N TRP A 5 -0.26 18.88 -19.37
CA TRP A 5 -0.18 18.97 -17.91
C TRP A 5 0.49 17.79 -17.19
N SER A 6 1.06 16.77 -17.86
CA SER A 6 1.63 15.66 -17.05
C SER A 6 2.53 14.60 -17.68
N THR A 7 2.93 14.68 -18.94
CA THR A 7 3.77 13.60 -19.52
C THR A 7 5.25 13.88 -19.39
N ASP A 8 5.69 15.13 -19.56
CA ASP A 8 7.12 15.47 -19.61
C ASP A 8 7.78 15.64 -18.23
N VAL A 9 7.00 15.84 -17.18
CA VAL A 9 7.51 15.88 -15.80
C VAL A 9 7.81 14.46 -15.30
N LEU A 10 7.01 13.47 -15.71
CA LEU A 10 7.21 12.08 -15.35
C LEU A 10 8.41 11.44 -16.07
N SER A 11 8.69 11.87 -17.31
CA SER A 11 9.86 11.40 -18.07
C SER A 11 11.19 11.95 -17.53
N ASN A 12 11.18 13.04 -16.76
CA ASN A 12 12.37 13.62 -16.14
C ASN A 12 12.65 13.11 -14.71
N LEU A 13 11.75 12.33 -14.12
CA LEU A 13 11.94 11.65 -12.81
C LEU A 13 12.59 10.27 -12.94
N ASN A 14 13.21 9.98 -14.08
CA ASN A 14 13.77 8.67 -14.40
C ASN A 14 14.66 8.13 -13.26
N ASN A 15 14.24 6.98 -12.72
CA ASN A 15 14.95 6.11 -11.79
C ASN A 15 14.92 6.47 -10.30
N ALA A 16 14.02 7.35 -9.85
CA ALA A 16 13.86 7.63 -8.42
C ALA A 16 12.42 7.45 -7.92
N TYR A 17 12.27 6.69 -6.85
CA TYR A 17 11.00 6.48 -6.15
C TYR A 17 11.06 7.09 -4.76
N TYR A 18 9.99 7.77 -4.35
CA TYR A 18 9.82 8.28 -3.00
C TYR A 18 8.84 7.39 -2.26
N VAL A 19 9.35 6.58 -1.34
CA VAL A 19 8.59 5.57 -0.59
C VAL A 19 9.01 5.58 0.87
N THR A 20 8.15 5.06 1.76
CA THR A 20 8.45 5.04 3.19
C THR A 20 9.64 4.14 3.52
N TRP A 21 9.87 3.06 2.76
CA TRP A 21 11.04 2.19 2.92
C TRP A 21 12.36 2.87 2.55
N GLY A 22 12.31 4.00 1.86
CA GLY A 22 13.48 4.83 1.54
C GLY A 22 13.87 5.78 2.66
N ALA A 23 12.98 6.03 3.63
CA ALA A 23 13.29 6.87 4.76
C ALA A 23 14.23 6.10 5.70
N ARG A 24 15.51 6.44 5.67
CA ARG A 24 16.49 5.87 6.60
C ARG A 24 16.16 6.32 8.02
N SER A 25 16.03 5.35 8.92
CA SER A 25 16.30 5.58 10.34
C SER A 25 17.82 5.65 10.50
N GLU A 26 18.34 6.69 11.14
CA GLU A 26 19.78 6.79 11.47
C GLU A 26 20.29 5.58 12.30
N SER A 27 19.38 4.81 12.91
CA SER A 27 19.68 3.66 13.76
C SER A 27 19.43 2.28 13.09
N GLY A 28 19.03 2.21 11.83
CA GLY A 28 18.75 0.93 11.15
C GLY A 28 17.52 0.16 11.69
N VAL A 29 16.81 0.73 12.66
CA VAL A 29 15.56 0.21 13.22
C VAL A 29 14.40 0.77 12.41
N PRO A 30 13.36 -0.02 12.05
CA PRO A 30 12.13 0.55 11.50
C PRO A 30 11.58 1.61 12.49
N VAL A 31 11.48 2.86 12.03
CA VAL A 31 11.15 4.03 12.86
C VAL A 31 9.80 3.90 13.58
N PHE A 32 8.92 3.04 13.06
CA PHE A 32 7.58 2.83 13.61
C PHE A 32 7.34 1.33 13.77
N GLY A 33 7.18 0.88 15.01
CA GLY A 33 6.79 -0.49 15.34
C GLY A 33 5.42 -0.83 14.74
N ALA A 34 5.17 -2.12 14.52
CA ALA A 34 3.86 -2.60 14.13
C ALA A 34 2.81 -2.14 15.17
N GLY A 35 1.73 -1.51 14.71
CA GLY A 35 0.68 -0.98 15.58
C GLY A 35 0.97 0.36 16.27
N ALA A 36 2.12 1.00 16.01
CA ALA A 36 2.34 2.37 16.48
C ALA A 36 1.44 3.35 15.71
N PRO A 37 0.82 4.34 16.37
CA PRO A 37 -0.01 5.33 15.70
C PRO A 37 0.81 6.07 14.64
N LEU A 38 0.18 6.33 13.49
CA LEU A 38 0.81 7.11 12.42
C LEU A 38 1.18 8.52 12.92
N PRO A 39 2.33 9.06 12.49
CA PRO A 39 2.63 10.48 12.70
C PRO A 39 1.53 11.37 12.11
N PRO A 40 1.35 12.60 12.63
CA PRO A 40 0.31 13.52 12.15
C PRO A 40 0.42 13.84 10.65
N PHE A 41 1.62 13.73 10.08
CA PHE A 41 1.90 13.97 8.67
C PHE A 41 2.18 12.70 7.86
N GLY A 42 1.93 11.52 8.45
CA GLY A 42 2.26 10.22 7.87
C GLY A 42 3.73 9.81 8.06
N LYS A 43 4.08 8.63 7.56
CA LYS A 43 5.46 8.14 7.63
C LYS A 43 6.35 8.97 6.69
N PRO A 44 7.60 9.30 7.09
CA PRO A 44 8.53 10.02 6.24
C PRO A 44 8.81 9.22 4.96
N LEU A 45 9.02 9.93 3.85
CA LEU A 45 9.40 9.34 2.58
C LEU A 45 10.89 9.55 2.35
N GLY A 46 11.55 8.56 1.75
CA GLY A 46 12.92 8.72 1.27
C GLY A 46 13.08 8.22 -0.15
N LYS A 47 14.18 8.64 -0.77
CA LYS A 47 14.50 8.35 -2.16
C LYS A 47 15.14 6.96 -2.28
N LEU A 48 14.59 6.11 -3.15
CA LEU A 48 15.19 4.83 -3.56
C LEU A 48 15.39 4.80 -5.07
N SER A 49 16.44 4.09 -5.51
CA SER A 49 16.59 3.74 -6.91
C SER A 49 15.59 2.65 -7.31
N GLU A 50 15.38 2.46 -8.61
CA GLU A 50 14.52 1.39 -9.13
C GLU A 50 14.98 0.00 -8.68
N ASN A 51 16.29 -0.26 -8.72
CA ASN A 51 16.86 -1.54 -8.32
C ASN A 51 16.68 -1.80 -6.82
N ASP A 52 16.87 -0.76 -6.00
CA ASP A 52 16.68 -0.88 -4.55
C ASP A 52 15.21 -1.13 -4.21
N LEU A 53 14.28 -0.37 -4.83
CA LEU A 53 12.86 -0.57 -4.64
C LEU A 53 12.43 -1.98 -5.09
N LYS A 54 12.93 -2.44 -6.24
CA LYS A 54 12.68 -3.81 -6.71
C LYS A 54 13.11 -4.84 -5.67
N SER A 55 14.31 -4.68 -5.09
CA SER A 55 14.79 -5.59 -4.04
C SER A 55 13.92 -5.58 -2.78
N VAL A 56 13.37 -4.42 -2.40
CA VAL A 56 12.47 -4.27 -1.25
C VAL A 56 11.14 -4.96 -1.53
N VAL A 57 10.57 -4.75 -2.72
CA VAL A 57 9.31 -5.36 -3.16
C VAL A 57 9.45 -6.87 -3.27
N GLU A 58 10.55 -7.39 -3.84
CA GLU A 58 10.82 -8.83 -3.91
C GLU A 58 10.85 -9.48 -2.52
N LYS A 59 11.49 -8.83 -1.55
CA LYS A 59 11.48 -9.28 -0.15
C LYS A 59 10.08 -9.25 0.44
N GLY A 60 9.32 -8.18 0.21
CA GLY A 60 7.93 -8.05 0.66
C GLY A 60 7.01 -9.13 0.10
N ILE A 61 7.12 -9.42 -1.20
CA ILE A 61 6.36 -10.51 -1.86
C ILE A 61 6.73 -11.87 -1.24
N ARG A 62 8.02 -12.14 -0.99
CA ARG A 62 8.45 -13.39 -0.34
C ARG A 62 7.86 -13.57 1.05
N ILE A 63 7.79 -12.50 1.83
CA ILE A 63 7.16 -12.52 3.17
C ILE A 63 5.65 -12.75 3.03
N TYR A 64 4.99 -11.99 2.16
CA TYR A 64 3.55 -12.13 1.92
C TYR A 64 3.17 -13.55 1.46
N SER A 65 3.95 -14.14 0.55
CA SER A 65 3.74 -15.50 0.06
C SER A 65 3.88 -16.56 1.15
N ARG A 66 4.70 -16.32 2.18
CA ARG A 66 4.86 -17.21 3.34
C ARG A 66 3.71 -17.09 4.33
N GLU A 67 3.25 -15.86 4.58
CA GLU A 67 2.29 -15.59 5.66
C GLU A 67 0.82 -15.72 5.24
N SER A 68 0.51 -15.36 4.00
CA SER A 68 -0.89 -15.18 3.56
C SER A 68 -1.27 -16.11 2.43
N ARG A 69 -0.69 -15.90 1.25
CA ARG A 69 -1.06 -16.62 0.03
C ARG A 69 0.09 -16.54 -0.95
N GLU A 70 0.45 -17.66 -1.55
CA GLU A 70 1.42 -17.68 -2.64
C GLU A 70 0.96 -16.79 -3.80
N VAL A 71 1.81 -15.83 -4.15
CA VAL A 71 1.58 -14.93 -5.29
C VAL A 71 2.77 -14.98 -6.23
N ASP A 72 2.49 -15.27 -7.49
CA ASP A 72 3.42 -15.12 -8.59
C ASP A 72 3.19 -13.76 -9.26
N ILE A 73 4.04 -12.77 -8.96
CA ILE A 73 4.00 -11.42 -9.56
C ILE A 73 5.29 -11.18 -10.32
N LEU A 74 5.16 -10.87 -11.61
CA LEU A 74 6.26 -10.32 -12.40
C LEU A 74 6.45 -8.84 -12.03
N ILE A 75 7.65 -8.47 -11.59
CA ILE A 75 7.99 -7.10 -11.22
C ILE A 75 8.55 -6.37 -12.43
N PHE A 76 7.80 -5.39 -12.89
CA PHE A 76 8.17 -4.45 -13.94
C PHE A 76 7.83 -3.02 -13.48
N ARG A 77 8.33 -2.02 -14.22
CA ARG A 77 8.31 -0.60 -13.81
C ARG A 77 6.92 -0.12 -13.36
N GLU A 78 5.88 -0.42 -14.13
CA GLU A 78 4.51 0.00 -13.83
C GLU A 78 3.98 -0.62 -12.53
N VAL A 79 4.43 -1.83 -12.15
CA VAL A 79 4.09 -2.44 -10.86
C VAL A 79 4.79 -1.70 -9.73
N LEU A 80 6.07 -1.35 -9.89
CA LEU A 80 6.83 -0.58 -8.91
C LEU A 80 6.21 0.79 -8.69
N GLU A 81 5.80 1.48 -9.76
CA GLU A 81 5.10 2.76 -9.68
C GLU A 81 3.77 2.64 -8.94
N ASN A 82 2.97 1.61 -9.23
CA ASN A 82 1.70 1.37 -8.57
C ASN A 82 1.89 1.08 -7.08
N MET A 83 2.85 0.22 -6.72
CA MET A 83 3.16 -0.07 -5.31
C MET A 83 3.68 1.16 -4.57
N ALA A 84 4.51 1.99 -5.20
CA ALA A 84 4.97 3.25 -4.62
C ALA A 84 3.85 4.28 -4.44
N ARG A 85 2.83 4.28 -5.32
CA ARG A 85 1.62 5.11 -5.12
C ARG A 85 0.79 4.60 -3.94
N VAL A 86 0.61 3.28 -3.83
CA VAL A 86 -0.13 2.66 -2.72
C VAL A 86 0.56 2.94 -1.39
N ASP A 87 1.87 2.72 -1.27
CA ASP A 87 2.67 2.99 -0.06
C ASP A 87 2.45 4.43 0.45
N ARG A 88 2.63 5.42 -0.43
CA ARG A 88 2.48 6.84 -0.08
C ARG A 88 1.07 7.23 0.36
N VAL A 89 0.03 6.55 -0.13
CA VAL A 89 -1.35 6.85 0.24
C VAL A 89 -1.71 6.15 1.55
N LEU A 90 -1.37 4.87 1.70
CA LEU A 90 -1.70 4.12 2.91
C LEU A 90 -0.95 4.60 4.16
N THR A 91 0.25 5.15 3.98
CA THR A 91 1.09 5.61 5.11
C THR A 91 0.78 7.03 5.56
N LYS A 92 -0.20 7.69 4.91
CA LYS A 92 -0.78 8.96 5.36
C LYS A 92 -2.02 8.71 6.23
N PRO A 93 -2.21 9.43 7.33
CA PRO A 93 -3.42 9.32 8.14
C PRO A 93 -4.65 9.69 7.31
N GLY A 94 -5.68 8.83 7.31
CA GLY A 94 -6.91 9.02 6.54
C GLY A 94 -6.76 8.84 5.01
N GLY A 95 -5.64 8.33 4.53
CA GLY A 95 -5.41 8.10 3.11
C GLY A 95 -6.39 7.09 2.50
N SER A 96 -7.03 7.48 1.40
CA SER A 96 -7.94 6.60 0.63
C SER A 96 -7.53 6.59 -0.85
N LEU A 97 -7.67 5.43 -1.50
CA LEU A 97 -7.27 5.24 -2.89
C LEU A 97 -8.43 4.69 -3.74
N LEU A 98 -8.67 5.32 -4.89
CA LEU A 98 -9.51 4.76 -5.96
C LEU A 98 -8.61 4.20 -7.06
N MET A 99 -8.67 2.89 -7.30
CA MET A 99 -7.86 2.23 -8.32
C MET A 99 -8.68 1.85 -9.55
N ALA A 100 -8.75 2.75 -10.53
CA ALA A 100 -9.43 2.52 -11.80
C ALA A 100 -8.50 1.83 -12.83
N GLY A 101 -9.04 0.93 -13.65
CA GLY A 101 -8.32 0.34 -14.78
C GLY A 101 -8.89 -1.01 -15.23
N ARG A 102 -8.26 -1.60 -16.26
CA ARG A 102 -8.67 -2.90 -16.81
C ARG A 102 -8.61 -4.03 -15.78
N SER A 103 -9.50 -5.01 -15.90
CA SER A 103 -9.47 -6.20 -15.03
C SER A 103 -8.16 -6.99 -15.23
N GLY A 104 -7.70 -7.69 -14.20
CA GLY A 104 -6.53 -8.58 -14.27
C GLY A 104 -5.15 -7.93 -14.04
N VAL A 105 -5.03 -6.61 -13.93
CA VAL A 105 -3.72 -5.92 -13.77
C VAL A 105 -3.09 -6.04 -12.36
N GLY A 106 -3.64 -6.86 -11.47
CA GLY A 106 -3.04 -7.12 -10.15
C GLY A 106 -3.23 -6.03 -9.08
N ARG A 107 -4.14 -5.06 -9.26
CA ARG A 107 -4.40 -3.96 -8.29
C ARG A 107 -4.59 -4.44 -6.84
N ARG A 108 -5.48 -5.42 -6.65
CA ARG A 108 -5.78 -5.97 -5.32
C ARG A 108 -4.53 -6.59 -4.70
N THR A 109 -3.78 -7.34 -5.50
CA THR A 109 -2.54 -7.98 -5.10
C THR A 109 -1.49 -6.96 -4.67
N ALA A 110 -1.30 -5.89 -5.45
CA ALA A 110 -0.36 -4.82 -5.09
C ALA A 110 -0.73 -4.17 -3.76
N VAL A 111 -2.01 -3.86 -3.53
CA VAL A 111 -2.49 -3.35 -2.24
C VAL A 111 -2.25 -4.34 -1.12
N SER A 112 -2.51 -5.63 -1.35
CA SER A 112 -2.35 -6.65 -0.33
C SER A 112 -0.90 -6.85 0.11
N VAL A 113 0.04 -6.83 -0.84
CA VAL A 113 1.47 -6.91 -0.55
C VAL A 113 1.92 -5.69 0.25
N VAL A 114 1.60 -4.47 -0.20
CA VAL A 114 2.03 -3.24 0.48
C VAL A 114 1.42 -3.12 1.88
N ALA A 115 0.14 -3.47 2.04
CA ALA A 115 -0.51 -3.48 3.34
C ALA A 115 0.14 -4.48 4.30
N ASN A 116 0.46 -5.70 3.85
CA ASN A 116 1.21 -6.67 4.66
C ASN A 116 2.63 -6.20 5.01
N MET A 117 3.33 -5.53 4.08
CA MET A 117 4.64 -4.92 4.35
C MET A 117 4.57 -3.84 5.44
N HIS A 118 3.40 -3.22 5.65
CA HIS A 118 3.16 -2.28 6.74
C HIS A 118 2.43 -2.89 7.94
N GLN A 119 2.19 -4.20 7.94
CA GLN A 119 1.45 -4.91 8.98
C GLN A 119 0.03 -4.31 9.19
N MET A 120 -0.60 -3.85 8.11
CA MET A 120 -1.97 -3.33 8.11
C MET A 120 -2.97 -4.46 7.90
N LYS A 121 -4.12 -4.35 8.54
CA LYS A 121 -5.18 -5.36 8.44
C LYS A 121 -6.08 -5.08 7.24
N ILE A 122 -6.14 -6.06 6.33
CA ILE A 122 -7.00 -5.93 5.15
C ILE A 122 -8.36 -6.56 5.45
N PHE A 123 -9.39 -5.72 5.44
CA PHE A 123 -10.78 -6.17 5.49
C PHE A 123 -11.42 -6.16 4.09
N SER A 124 -12.06 -7.26 3.72
CA SER A 124 -12.83 -7.36 2.48
C SER A 124 -14.17 -8.03 2.80
N PRO A 125 -15.31 -7.34 2.61
CA PRO A 125 -16.62 -7.92 2.85
C PRO A 125 -16.83 -9.22 2.06
N LYS A 126 -17.24 -10.29 2.74
CA LYS A 126 -17.54 -11.57 2.11
C LYS A 126 -18.98 -11.58 1.62
N VAL A 127 -19.16 -11.25 0.35
CA VAL A 127 -20.50 -11.22 -0.27
C VAL A 127 -21.00 -12.65 -0.48
N SER A 128 -22.14 -12.97 0.13
CA SER A 128 -22.87 -14.24 -0.02
C SER A 128 -24.30 -13.97 -0.53
N ARG A 129 -25.07 -15.02 -0.87
CA ARG A 129 -26.46 -14.86 -1.36
C ARG A 129 -27.38 -14.10 -0.39
N GLY A 130 -27.08 -14.13 0.91
CA GLY A 130 -27.83 -13.41 1.95
C GLY A 130 -27.22 -12.06 2.35
N PHE A 131 -26.19 -11.58 1.65
CA PHE A 131 -25.52 -10.33 1.99
C PHE A 131 -26.40 -9.13 1.66
N GLY A 132 -27.00 -8.55 2.70
CA GLY A 132 -27.83 -7.35 2.62
C GLY A 132 -27.35 -6.25 3.55
N LEU A 133 -28.15 -5.19 3.67
CA LEU A 133 -27.81 -4.02 4.48
C LEU A 133 -27.49 -4.34 5.94
N LYS A 134 -28.17 -5.34 6.53
CA LYS A 134 -27.90 -5.77 7.91
C LYS A 134 -26.48 -6.32 8.06
N GLN A 135 -26.02 -7.16 7.13
CA GLN A 135 -24.68 -7.73 7.18
C GLN A 135 -23.62 -6.67 6.93
N PHE A 136 -23.84 -5.79 5.95
CA PHE A 136 -22.93 -4.67 5.69
C PHE A 136 -22.76 -3.75 6.90
N LYS A 137 -23.85 -3.44 7.62
CA LYS A 137 -23.78 -2.66 8.88
C LYS A 137 -22.98 -3.38 9.96
N ASN A 138 -23.07 -4.71 10.04
CA ASN A 138 -22.28 -5.49 10.99
C ASN A 138 -20.80 -5.46 10.63
N ASP A 139 -20.45 -5.66 9.36
CA ASP A 139 -19.09 -5.57 8.85
C ASP A 139 -18.49 -4.18 9.13
N LEU A 140 -19.27 -3.12 8.89
CA LEU A 140 -18.83 -1.75 9.18
C LEU A 140 -18.60 -1.52 10.68
N LYS A 141 -19.49 -2.03 11.55
CA LYS A 141 -19.29 -1.95 13.01
C LYS A 141 -17.99 -2.62 13.43
N THR A 142 -17.69 -3.80 12.88
CA THR A 142 -16.42 -4.50 13.16
C THR A 142 -15.23 -3.65 12.74
N VAL A 143 -15.22 -3.11 11.52
CA VAL A 143 -14.09 -2.27 11.05
C VAL A 143 -13.96 -0.99 11.88
N MET A 144 -15.06 -0.33 12.22
CA MET A 144 -15.05 0.87 13.05
C MET A 144 -14.56 0.60 14.47
N GLN A 145 -14.87 -0.56 15.03
CA GLN A 145 -14.37 -0.97 16.34
C GLN A 145 -12.86 -1.20 16.31
N LEU A 146 -12.36 -1.95 15.32
CA LEU A 146 -10.92 -2.21 15.15
C LEU A 146 -10.14 -0.89 14.99
N ALA A 147 -10.59 -0.02 14.08
CA ALA A 147 -9.89 1.22 13.78
C ALA A 147 -10.05 2.29 14.88
N GLY A 148 -11.25 2.39 15.47
CA GLY A 148 -11.60 3.47 16.40
C GLY A 148 -11.31 3.17 17.87
N ILE A 149 -11.31 1.90 18.27
CA ILE A 149 -11.14 1.49 19.68
C ILE A 149 -9.79 0.79 19.86
N GLU A 150 -9.48 -0.20 19.01
CA GLU A 150 -8.24 -0.98 19.13
C GLU A 150 -7.02 -0.26 18.55
N GLY A 151 -7.24 0.81 17.76
CA GLY A 151 -6.18 1.59 17.13
C GLY A 151 -5.45 0.83 16.02
N GLU A 152 -6.06 -0.24 15.48
CA GLU A 152 -5.51 -0.98 14.35
C GLU A 152 -5.62 -0.15 13.06
N GLN A 153 -4.59 -0.25 12.21
CA GLN A 153 -4.58 0.35 10.88
C GLN A 153 -5.04 -0.62 9.79
#